data_AF-A0A937QMT9-F1
#
_entry.id   AF-A0A937QMT9-F1
#
_cell.length_a   1.000
_cell.length_b   1.000
_cell.length_c   1.000
_cell.angle_alpha   90.00
_cell.angle_beta   90.00
_cell.angle_gamma   90.00
#
_symmetry.space_group_name_H-M   'P 1'
#
loop_
_entity.id
_entity.type
_entity.pdbx_description
1 polymer ?
#
loop_
_entity_poly.entity_id
_entity_poly.type
_entity_poly.pdbx_seq_one_letter_code
_entity_poly.pdbx_strand_id
1 'polypeptide(L)'
;MSKEEYMSEQKIDWQARLKGKNSAKFEELYGAQEAALDSYSSEFISVPNIAIELPTGSGKSLIALMILDFWMEQGMRTAVLCGTKNLARQFKDEADSLGIPNILFEGPKSGWRTVDKFKYTQARGVAILNYWGYINQSPGIDPADILVLDDAHLAENAAHSLLALDVHASEHPALFRDLIAALAGRFPHYTRIVDCQEGTQTPFAPIELLNFTDWLDFIPQLESIMVESTECQYGGKLSFSWNRIKPLLCSTLCFVGPNSITIRPGCYPLAGEEHIRSPRQRILMSATIGTADDLSRRTGIPEIRSLPIAPQYRHAVPGKRLLVFPDSEA
;
A
#
# COMPACT_ATOMS: atom_id res chain seq x y z
N MET A 1 -24.39 -26.41 -3.82
CA MET A 1 -22.94 -26.18 -3.76
C MET A 1 -22.63 -24.88 -4.48
N SER A 2 -22.08 -23.91 -3.77
CA SER A 2 -21.50 -22.73 -4.42
C SER A 2 -20.25 -23.16 -5.20
N LYS A 3 -19.84 -22.40 -6.23
CA LYS A 3 -18.58 -22.62 -6.96
C LYS A 3 -17.37 -22.62 -6.01
N GLU A 4 -17.52 -22.04 -4.82
CA GLU A 4 -16.50 -21.87 -3.79
C GLU A 4 -16.33 -23.13 -2.94
N GLU A 5 -17.43 -23.79 -2.57
CA GLU A 5 -17.42 -25.09 -1.90
C GLU A 5 -16.77 -26.15 -2.79
N TYR A 6 -17.09 -26.16 -4.09
CA TYR A 6 -16.49 -27.06 -5.07
C TYR A 6 -14.96 -26.89 -5.22
N MET A 7 -14.45 -25.66 -5.06
CA MET A 7 -13.03 -25.36 -5.21
C MET A 7 -12.22 -25.67 -3.94
N SER A 8 -12.84 -25.63 -2.76
CA SER A 8 -12.20 -26.07 -1.51
C SER A 8 -11.96 -27.58 -1.45
N GLU A 9 -12.68 -28.37 -2.26
CA GLU A 9 -12.55 -29.83 -2.33
C GLU A 9 -11.51 -30.30 -3.37
N GLN A 10 -11.07 -29.44 -4.29
CA GLN A 10 -10.00 -29.77 -5.23
C GLN A 10 -8.63 -29.46 -4.62
N LYS A 11 -7.88 -30.51 -4.29
CA LYS A 11 -6.46 -30.37 -3.92
C LYS A 11 -5.68 -29.85 -5.14
N ILE A 12 -5.25 -28.59 -5.08
CA ILE A 12 -4.46 -27.96 -6.13
C ILE A 12 -3.03 -28.50 -6.05
N ASP A 13 -2.56 -29.11 -7.14
CA ASP A 13 -1.15 -29.52 -7.26
C ASP A 13 -0.31 -28.34 -7.76
N TRP A 14 0.23 -27.56 -6.81
CA TRP A 14 1.02 -26.37 -7.11
C TRP A 14 2.34 -26.69 -7.80
N GLN A 15 2.94 -27.84 -7.50
CA GLN A 15 4.20 -28.28 -8.10
C GLN A 15 4.01 -28.65 -9.57
N ALA A 16 2.95 -29.40 -9.89
CA ALA A 16 2.57 -29.70 -11.26
C ALA A 16 2.21 -28.43 -12.04
N ARG A 17 1.48 -27.51 -11.39
CA ARG A 17 1.14 -26.21 -11.98
C ARG A 17 2.39 -25.40 -12.33
N LEU A 18 3.39 -25.33 -11.44
CA LEU A 18 4.65 -24.64 -11.71
C LEU A 18 5.41 -25.29 -12.85
N LYS A 19 5.54 -26.63 -12.84
CA LYS A 19 6.19 -27.38 -13.93
C LYS A 19 5.53 -27.12 -15.28
N GLY A 20 4.20 -27.02 -15.31
CA GLY A 20 3.45 -26.67 -16.53
C GLY A 20 3.80 -25.31 -17.13
N LYS A 21 4.39 -24.39 -16.35
CA LYS A 21 4.88 -23.10 -16.84
C LYS A 21 6.21 -23.19 -17.59
N ASN A 22 6.96 -24.30 -17.48
CA ASN A 22 8.25 -24.51 -18.14
C ASN A 22 9.24 -23.35 -17.95
N SER A 23 9.30 -22.77 -16.75
CA SER A 23 10.22 -21.67 -16.44
C SER A 23 11.64 -22.19 -16.22
N ALA A 24 12.61 -21.59 -16.90
CA ALA A 24 14.03 -21.86 -16.65
C ALA A 24 14.55 -21.21 -15.36
N LYS A 25 13.81 -20.24 -14.80
CA LYS A 25 14.18 -19.56 -13.55
C LYS A 25 13.57 -20.25 -12.33
N PHE A 26 12.35 -20.78 -12.48
CA PHE A 26 11.57 -21.38 -11.41
C PHE A 26 11.19 -22.81 -11.78
N GLU A 27 12.11 -23.74 -11.54
CA GLU A 27 11.95 -25.15 -11.92
C GLU A 27 11.11 -25.96 -10.92
N GLU A 28 11.21 -25.61 -9.62
CA GLU A 28 10.51 -26.29 -8.53
C GLU A 28 10.11 -25.31 -7.42
N LEU A 29 9.01 -25.60 -6.72
CA LEU A 29 8.70 -24.94 -5.46
C LEU A 29 9.60 -25.54 -4.38
N TYR A 30 10.20 -24.67 -3.58
CA TYR A 30 10.85 -25.09 -2.36
C TYR A 30 9.81 -25.47 -1.32
N GLY A 31 10.17 -26.33 -0.35
CA GLY A 31 9.21 -26.84 0.65
C GLY A 31 8.45 -25.75 1.42
N ALA A 32 9.08 -24.59 1.65
CA ALA A 32 8.41 -23.43 2.26
C ALA A 32 7.30 -22.83 1.37
N GLN A 33 7.55 -22.79 0.06
CA GLN A 33 6.63 -22.24 -0.93
C GLN A 33 5.47 -23.19 -1.19
N GLU A 34 5.77 -24.49 -1.33
CA GLU A 34 4.77 -25.54 -1.49
C GLU A 34 3.86 -25.60 -0.26
N ALA A 35 4.42 -25.65 0.96
CA ALA A 35 3.61 -25.65 2.18
C ALA A 35 2.72 -24.40 2.32
N ALA A 36 3.22 -23.23 1.91
CA ALA A 36 2.43 -22.00 1.95
C ALA A 36 1.27 -22.02 0.93
N LEU A 37 1.53 -22.50 -0.29
CA LEU A 37 0.52 -22.63 -1.34
C LEU A 37 -0.52 -23.72 -1.01
N ASP A 38 -0.09 -24.84 -0.46
CA ASP A 38 -0.95 -25.93 0.00
C ASP A 38 -1.88 -25.43 1.11
N SER A 39 -1.32 -24.84 2.18
CA SER A 39 -2.11 -24.23 3.26
C SER A 39 -3.07 -23.17 2.72
N TYR A 40 -2.60 -22.35 1.77
CA TYR A 40 -3.45 -21.36 1.12
C TYR A 40 -4.66 -22.02 0.46
N SER A 41 -4.46 -23.05 -0.36
CA SER A 41 -5.53 -23.74 -1.08
C SER A 41 -6.48 -24.52 -0.19
N SER A 42 -5.98 -25.12 0.91
CA SER A 42 -6.80 -25.96 1.79
C SER A 42 -7.63 -25.18 2.80
N GLU A 43 -7.11 -24.07 3.32
CA GLU A 43 -7.72 -23.37 4.46
C GLU A 43 -8.02 -21.89 4.18
N PHE A 44 -7.25 -21.25 3.29
CA PHE A 44 -7.30 -19.79 3.13
C PHE A 44 -7.91 -19.31 1.81
N ILE A 45 -8.24 -20.20 0.88
CA ILE A 45 -8.72 -19.84 -0.47
C ILE A 45 -10.04 -19.05 -0.46
N SER A 46 -10.90 -19.28 0.53
CA SER A 46 -12.16 -18.57 0.73
C SER A 46 -12.08 -17.44 1.75
N VAL A 47 -10.91 -17.23 2.36
CA VAL A 47 -10.72 -16.25 3.43
C VAL A 47 -10.50 -14.87 2.82
N PRO A 48 -11.34 -13.86 3.13
CA PRO A 48 -11.28 -12.58 2.44
C PRO A 48 -9.97 -11.80 2.65
N ASN A 49 -9.42 -11.80 3.85
CA ASN A 49 -8.23 -11.02 4.19
C ASN A 49 -7.18 -11.93 4.82
N ILE A 50 -6.06 -12.14 4.12
CA ILE A 50 -5.00 -13.03 4.58
C ILE A 50 -3.65 -12.34 4.60
N ALA A 51 -2.82 -12.72 5.55
CA ALA A 51 -1.44 -12.28 5.66
C ALA A 51 -0.50 -13.46 5.46
N ILE A 52 0.48 -13.34 4.57
CA ILE A 52 1.48 -14.37 4.30
C ILE A 52 2.87 -13.81 4.63
N GLU A 53 3.43 -14.24 5.75
CA GLU A 53 4.74 -13.80 6.23
C GLU A 53 5.85 -14.71 5.72
N LEU A 54 6.67 -14.18 4.82
CA LEU A 54 7.73 -14.94 4.13
C LEU A 54 9.05 -14.18 4.25
N PRO A 55 10.17 -14.82 4.61
CA PRO A 55 11.48 -14.15 4.64
C PRO A 55 11.83 -13.50 3.30
N THR A 56 12.69 -12.48 3.31
CA THR A 56 13.25 -11.96 2.05
C THR A 56 14.03 -13.05 1.33
N GLY A 57 13.91 -13.10 -0.01
CA GLY A 57 14.56 -14.13 -0.82
C GLY A 57 13.86 -15.49 -0.87
N SER A 58 12.75 -15.70 -0.15
CA SER A 58 12.01 -16.98 -0.18
C SER A 58 11.04 -17.12 -1.36
N GLY A 59 11.07 -16.20 -2.33
CA GLY A 59 10.23 -16.22 -3.54
C GLY A 59 8.76 -15.80 -3.31
N LYS A 60 8.52 -14.69 -2.61
CA LYS A 60 7.15 -14.17 -2.37
C LYS A 60 6.40 -13.91 -3.67
N SER A 61 7.07 -13.31 -4.64
CA SER A 61 6.49 -13.05 -5.94
C SER A 61 6.07 -14.33 -6.63
N LEU A 62 6.81 -15.43 -6.49
CA LEU A 62 6.42 -16.73 -7.05
C LEU A 62 5.09 -17.20 -6.44
N ILE A 63 4.96 -17.16 -5.11
CA ILE A 63 3.72 -17.54 -4.43
C ILE A 63 2.56 -16.62 -4.88
N ALA A 64 2.77 -15.31 -4.90
CA ALA A 64 1.78 -14.34 -5.37
C ALA A 64 1.36 -14.63 -6.82
N LEU A 65 2.32 -14.82 -7.71
CA LEU A 65 2.07 -15.08 -9.13
C LEU A 65 1.32 -16.40 -9.34
N MET A 66 1.66 -17.46 -8.61
CA MET A 66 0.95 -18.74 -8.69
C MET A 66 -0.52 -18.60 -8.26
N ILE A 67 -0.79 -17.86 -7.18
CA ILE A 67 -2.16 -17.60 -6.70
C ILE A 67 -2.93 -16.73 -7.69
N LEU A 68 -2.33 -15.64 -8.18
CA LEU A 68 -2.97 -14.72 -9.13
C LEU A 68 -3.25 -15.42 -10.46
N ASP A 69 -2.30 -16.19 -10.97
CA ASP A 69 -2.46 -16.97 -12.20
C ASP A 69 -3.55 -18.05 -12.08
N PHE A 70 -3.64 -18.73 -10.94
CA PHE A 70 -4.74 -19.66 -10.66
C PHE A 70 -6.10 -18.98 -10.75
N TRP A 71 -6.28 -17.83 -10.08
CA TRP A 71 -7.55 -17.11 -10.10
C TRP A 71 -7.85 -16.47 -11.45
N MET A 72 -6.84 -16.04 -12.19
CA MET A 72 -6.97 -15.55 -13.55
C MET A 72 -7.56 -16.61 -14.48
N GLU A 73 -7.13 -17.88 -14.37
CA GLU A 73 -7.74 -18.99 -15.12
C GLU A 73 -9.21 -19.25 -14.74
N GLN A 74 -9.62 -18.86 -13.53
CA GLN A 74 -11.02 -18.92 -13.11
C GLN A 74 -11.87 -17.74 -13.61
N GLY A 75 -11.27 -16.85 -14.43
CA GLY A 75 -11.91 -15.66 -14.99
C GLY A 75 -11.95 -14.46 -14.04
N MET A 76 -11.13 -14.45 -13.00
CA MET A 76 -11.07 -13.36 -12.03
C MET A 76 -10.00 -12.33 -12.42
N ARG A 77 -10.29 -11.04 -12.20
CA ARG A 77 -9.31 -9.96 -12.36
C ARG A 77 -8.35 -10.01 -11.19
N THR A 78 -7.06 -10.07 -11.50
CA THR A 78 -6.01 -10.24 -10.50
C THR A 78 -5.02 -9.08 -10.58
N ALA A 79 -4.70 -8.47 -9.44
CA ALA A 79 -3.74 -7.37 -9.37
C ALA A 79 -2.75 -7.54 -8.22
N VAL A 80 -1.55 -6.99 -8.40
CA VAL A 80 -0.52 -6.87 -7.37
C VAL A 80 -0.07 -5.42 -7.24
N LEU A 81 0.04 -4.96 -6.00
CA LEU A 81 0.51 -3.63 -5.63
C LEU A 81 1.90 -3.71 -5.02
N CYS A 82 2.88 -3.12 -5.69
CA CYS A 82 4.25 -3.06 -5.22
C CYS A 82 4.56 -1.72 -4.55
N GLY A 83 5.54 -1.73 -3.65
CA GLY A 83 5.98 -0.54 -2.92
C GLY A 83 6.57 0.58 -3.77
N THR A 84 7.09 0.26 -4.96
CA THR A 84 7.69 1.25 -5.88
C THR A 84 7.49 0.83 -7.34
N LYS A 85 7.74 1.77 -8.26
CA LYS A 85 7.80 1.50 -9.70
C LYS A 85 8.87 0.48 -10.08
N ASN A 86 10.03 0.51 -9.41
CA ASN A 86 11.12 -0.42 -9.67
C ASN A 86 10.76 -1.84 -9.21
N LEU A 87 10.12 -1.97 -8.04
CA LEU A 87 9.60 -3.26 -7.55
C LEU A 87 8.52 -3.80 -8.50
N ALA A 88 7.62 -2.94 -9.01
CA ALA A 88 6.62 -3.34 -10.00
C ALA A 88 7.26 -3.88 -11.30
N ARG A 89 8.33 -3.25 -11.80
CA ARG A 89 9.08 -3.76 -12.97
C ARG A 89 9.76 -5.10 -12.66
N GLN A 90 10.39 -5.25 -11.51
CA GLN A 90 10.99 -6.53 -11.09
C GLN A 90 9.94 -7.65 -11.00
N PHE A 91 8.78 -7.36 -10.43
CA PHE A 91 7.67 -8.31 -10.36
C PHE A 91 7.17 -8.71 -11.76
N LYS A 92 7.13 -7.74 -12.69
CA LYS A 92 6.82 -7.99 -14.10
C LYS A 92 7.84 -8.93 -14.77
N ASP A 93 9.14 -8.72 -14.54
CA ASP A 93 10.19 -9.59 -15.07
C ASP A 93 10.08 -11.02 -14.52
N GLU A 94 9.62 -11.19 -13.27
CA GLU A 94 9.34 -12.49 -12.67
C GLU A 94 8.12 -13.16 -13.29
N ALA A 95 7.05 -12.41 -13.56
CA ALA A 95 5.89 -12.90 -14.28
C ALA A 95 6.25 -13.35 -15.72
N ASP A 96 7.06 -12.55 -16.43
CA ASP A 96 7.57 -12.91 -17.76
C ASP A 96 8.41 -14.19 -17.71
N SER A 97 9.28 -14.33 -16.70
CA SER A 97 10.11 -15.53 -16.50
C SER A 97 9.28 -16.78 -16.25
N LEU A 98 8.08 -16.65 -15.67
CA LEU A 98 7.11 -17.73 -15.48
C LEU A 98 6.17 -17.93 -16.67
N GLY A 99 6.26 -17.10 -17.71
CA GLY A 99 5.31 -17.13 -18.82
C GLY A 99 3.88 -16.79 -18.42
N ILE A 100 3.68 -16.08 -17.31
CA ILE A 100 2.36 -15.66 -16.83
C ILE A 100 1.98 -14.35 -17.55
N PRO A 101 0.85 -14.30 -18.27
CA PRO A 101 0.35 -13.06 -18.86
C PRO A 101 0.25 -11.94 -17.82
N ASN A 102 0.91 -10.82 -18.09
CA ASN A 102 0.99 -9.70 -17.17
C ASN A 102 0.89 -8.36 -17.91
N ILE A 103 0.52 -7.33 -17.15
CA ILE A 103 0.37 -5.96 -17.63
C ILE A 103 0.97 -5.02 -16.58
N LEU A 104 2.04 -4.32 -16.94
CA LEU A 104 2.61 -3.27 -16.09
C LEU A 104 1.89 -1.94 -16.37
N PHE A 105 1.10 -1.46 -15.41
CA PHE A 105 0.53 -0.12 -15.48
C PHE A 105 1.43 0.85 -14.71
N GLU A 106 2.21 1.63 -15.45
CA GLU A 106 3.11 2.64 -14.92
C GLU A 106 2.84 4.01 -15.54
N GLY A 107 3.14 5.08 -14.79
CA GLY A 107 3.06 6.44 -15.29
C GLY A 107 1.63 6.99 -15.35
N PRO A 108 1.41 8.10 -16.07
CA PRO A 108 0.10 8.73 -16.17
C PRO A 108 -0.91 7.81 -16.85
N LYS A 109 -2.13 7.76 -16.32
CA LYS A 109 -3.24 6.92 -16.83
C LYS A 109 -3.63 7.22 -18.27
N SER A 110 -3.39 8.44 -18.72
CA SER A 110 -3.60 8.87 -20.12
C SER A 110 -2.67 8.15 -21.10
N GLY A 111 -1.52 7.64 -20.64
CA GLY A 111 -0.59 6.86 -21.45
C GLY A 111 -0.87 5.36 -21.47
N TRP A 112 -1.82 4.86 -20.67
CA TRP A 112 -2.10 3.43 -20.58
C TRP A 112 -2.86 2.95 -21.82
N ARG A 113 -2.37 1.89 -22.47
CA ARG A 113 -2.96 1.37 -23.70
C ARG A 113 -4.34 0.78 -23.43
N THR A 114 -5.31 1.11 -24.29
CA THR A 114 -6.67 0.56 -24.20
C THR A 114 -6.69 -0.97 -24.29
N VAL A 115 -5.82 -1.55 -25.12
CA VAL A 115 -5.68 -3.01 -25.25
C VAL A 115 -5.30 -3.67 -23.93
N ASP A 116 -4.43 -3.03 -23.15
CA ASP A 116 -3.97 -3.56 -21.87
C ASP A 116 -5.08 -3.48 -20.82
N LYS A 117 -5.83 -2.36 -20.79
CA LYS A 117 -7.05 -2.27 -19.95
C LYS A 117 -8.06 -3.35 -20.31
N PHE A 118 -8.31 -3.56 -21.60
CA PHE A 118 -9.25 -4.60 -22.05
C PHE A 118 -8.79 -6.01 -21.67
N LYS A 119 -7.49 -6.33 -21.83
CA LYS A 119 -6.92 -7.61 -21.38
C LYS A 119 -7.13 -7.82 -19.88
N TYR A 120 -6.90 -6.79 -19.07
CA TYR A 120 -7.16 -6.86 -17.64
C TYR A 120 -8.64 -7.10 -17.33
N THR A 121 -9.56 -6.33 -17.92
CA THR A 121 -11.00 -6.51 -17.72
C THR A 121 -11.48 -7.91 -18.11
N GLN A 122 -10.84 -8.55 -19.09
CA GLN A 122 -11.14 -9.91 -19.53
C GLN A 122 -10.44 -11.01 -18.71
N ALA A 123 -9.77 -10.67 -17.60
CA ALA A 123 -8.97 -11.59 -16.80
C ALA A 123 -7.92 -12.36 -17.63
N ARG A 124 -7.24 -11.67 -18.56
CA ARG A 124 -6.20 -12.23 -19.43
C ARG A 124 -4.79 -11.72 -19.13
N GLY A 125 -4.62 -11.04 -18.00
CA GLY A 125 -3.31 -10.62 -17.54
C GLY A 125 -3.36 -10.10 -16.11
N VAL A 126 -2.35 -10.47 -15.33
CA VAL A 126 -2.13 -9.95 -13.98
C VAL A 126 -1.76 -8.47 -14.09
N ALA A 127 -2.54 -7.60 -13.45
CA ALA A 127 -2.21 -6.17 -13.39
C ALA A 127 -1.14 -5.92 -12.33
N ILE A 128 -0.03 -5.31 -12.73
CA ILE A 128 1.11 -5.01 -11.88
C ILE A 128 1.23 -3.49 -11.79
N LEU A 129 1.08 -2.94 -10.59
CA LEU A 129 1.13 -1.50 -10.33
C LEU A 129 1.89 -1.22 -9.04
N ASN A 130 2.27 0.04 -8.82
CA ASN A 130 2.56 0.48 -7.46
C ASN A 130 1.27 0.87 -6.72
N TYR A 131 1.33 0.98 -5.39
CA TYR A 131 0.18 1.39 -4.57
C TYR A 131 -0.54 2.64 -5.13
N TRP A 132 0.19 3.73 -5.35
CA TRP A 132 -0.36 5.00 -5.85
C TRP A 132 -1.13 4.89 -7.18
N GLY A 133 -0.73 3.99 -8.08
CA GLY A 133 -1.42 3.79 -9.36
C GLY A 133 -2.85 3.27 -9.18
N TYR A 134 -3.08 2.54 -8.08
CA TYR A 134 -4.30 1.78 -7.84
C TYR A 134 -5.21 2.39 -6.77
N ILE A 135 -4.67 2.99 -5.69
CA ILE A 135 -5.47 3.54 -4.56
C ILE A 135 -5.68 5.08 -4.62
N ASN A 136 -5.62 5.68 -5.82
CA ASN A 136 -5.81 7.14 -5.99
C ASN A 136 -7.29 7.52 -6.22
N GLN A 137 -7.60 8.82 -6.33
CA GLN A 137 -8.97 9.34 -6.50
C GLN A 137 -9.70 8.90 -7.79
N SER A 138 -8.97 8.46 -8.82
CA SER A 138 -9.58 8.09 -10.10
C SER A 138 -8.79 6.95 -10.75
N PRO A 139 -8.74 5.75 -10.15
CA PRO A 139 -7.87 4.67 -10.62
C PRO A 139 -8.13 4.34 -12.10
N GLY A 140 -7.09 3.97 -12.84
CA GLY A 140 -7.18 3.83 -14.30
C GLY A 140 -7.70 2.49 -14.81
N ILE A 141 -8.03 1.58 -13.89
CA ILE A 141 -8.56 0.23 -14.11
C ILE A 141 -9.63 -0.08 -13.04
N ASP A 142 -10.52 -1.02 -13.34
CA ASP A 142 -11.52 -1.50 -12.39
C ASP A 142 -10.86 -2.22 -11.19
N PRO A 143 -11.54 -2.29 -10.02
CA PRO A 143 -11.08 -3.10 -8.91
C PRO A 143 -10.83 -4.56 -9.32
N ALA A 144 -9.73 -5.12 -8.82
CA ALA A 144 -9.44 -6.54 -8.94
C ALA A 144 -10.40 -7.35 -8.08
N ASP A 145 -10.63 -8.60 -8.47
CA ASP A 145 -11.36 -9.57 -7.66
C ASP A 145 -10.40 -10.20 -6.62
N ILE A 146 -9.12 -10.39 -6.99
CA ILE A 146 -8.04 -10.86 -6.13
C ILE A 146 -6.90 -9.85 -6.13
N LEU A 147 -6.57 -9.32 -4.95
CA LEU A 147 -5.58 -8.26 -4.78
C LEU A 147 -4.43 -8.70 -3.88
N VAL A 148 -3.21 -8.69 -4.40
CA VAL A 148 -1.99 -8.87 -3.60
C VAL A 148 -1.41 -7.51 -3.23
N LEU A 149 -1.17 -7.29 -1.94
CA LEU A 149 -0.43 -6.15 -1.41
C LEU A 149 0.98 -6.66 -1.09
N ASP A 150 1.89 -6.46 -2.04
CA ASP A 150 3.29 -6.85 -1.87
C ASP A 150 4.02 -5.82 -1.02
N ASP A 151 4.91 -6.29 -0.15
CA ASP A 151 5.52 -5.52 0.93
C ASP A 151 4.49 -4.63 1.67
N ALA A 152 3.49 -5.28 2.27
CA ALA A 152 2.36 -4.62 2.91
C ALA A 152 2.73 -3.57 3.97
N HIS A 153 3.95 -3.61 4.52
CA HIS A 153 4.47 -2.56 5.40
C HIS A 153 4.63 -1.20 4.70
N LEU A 154 4.67 -1.15 3.36
CA LEU A 154 4.74 0.09 2.57
C LEU A 154 3.35 0.67 2.25
N ALA A 155 2.28 -0.09 2.49
CA ALA A 155 0.92 0.38 2.25
C ALA A 155 0.57 1.62 3.11
N GLU A 156 1.10 1.69 4.34
CA GLU A 156 0.91 2.84 5.23
C GLU A 156 1.54 4.12 4.66
N ASN A 157 2.76 4.02 4.12
CA ASN A 157 3.44 5.17 3.50
C ASN A 157 2.66 5.64 2.26
N ALA A 158 2.15 4.71 1.46
CA ALA A 158 1.29 5.04 0.33
C ALA A 158 -0.01 5.72 0.80
N ALA A 159 -0.66 5.21 1.84
CA ALA A 159 -1.85 5.82 2.43
C ALA A 159 -1.58 7.24 2.93
N HIS A 160 -0.50 7.44 3.69
CA HIS A 160 -0.06 8.74 4.17
C HIS A 160 0.06 9.75 3.03
N SER A 161 0.82 9.41 2.00
CA SER A 161 1.04 10.32 0.87
C SER A 161 -0.21 10.67 0.05
N LEU A 162 -1.30 9.92 0.23
CA LEU A 162 -2.56 10.13 -0.48
C LEU A 162 -3.62 10.83 0.37
N LEU A 163 -3.59 10.59 1.69
CA LEU A 163 -4.63 11.00 2.65
C LEU A 163 -4.09 11.97 3.72
N ALA A 164 -2.86 12.46 3.59
CA ALA A 164 -2.30 13.53 4.38
C ALA A 164 -2.13 14.80 3.54
N LEU A 165 -2.35 15.94 4.19
CA LEU A 165 -2.04 17.25 3.66
C LEU A 165 -0.82 17.78 4.43
N ASP A 166 0.31 17.87 3.73
CA ASP A 166 1.56 18.39 4.28
C ASP A 166 1.84 19.79 3.69
N VAL A 167 1.69 20.81 4.51
CA VAL A 167 2.02 22.20 4.17
C VAL A 167 3.42 22.50 4.69
N HIS A 168 4.43 22.38 3.84
CA HIS A 168 5.82 22.70 4.18
C HIS A 168 6.11 24.20 4.06
N ALA A 169 6.83 24.77 5.03
CA ALA A 169 7.22 26.18 5.03
C ALA A 169 8.12 26.56 3.85
N SER A 170 8.95 25.62 3.36
CA SER A 170 9.83 25.82 2.21
C SER A 170 9.09 25.74 0.86
N GLU A 171 8.06 24.91 0.76
CA GLU A 171 7.33 24.66 -0.49
C GLU A 171 6.12 25.59 -0.62
N HIS A 172 5.45 25.90 0.49
CA HIS A 172 4.21 26.68 0.56
C HIS A 172 4.32 27.84 1.57
N PRO A 173 5.29 28.78 1.42
CA PRO A 173 5.64 29.75 2.45
C PRO A 173 4.51 30.73 2.80
N ALA A 174 3.67 31.11 1.84
CA ALA A 174 2.53 31.99 2.08
C ALA A 174 1.44 31.26 2.89
N LEU A 175 0.97 30.12 2.38
CA LEU A 175 -0.04 29.30 3.05
C LEU A 175 0.39 28.88 4.46
N PHE A 176 1.64 28.45 4.63
CA PHE A 176 2.17 28.08 5.93
C PHE A 176 2.07 29.25 6.93
N ARG A 177 2.51 30.45 6.54
CA ARG A 177 2.43 31.65 7.39
C ARG A 177 1.00 32.04 7.72
N ASP A 178 0.09 31.98 6.75
CA ASP A 178 -1.32 32.33 6.96
C ASP A 178 -1.99 31.37 7.95
N LEU A 179 -1.70 30.07 7.83
CA LEU A 179 -2.18 29.05 8.76
C LEU A 179 -1.59 29.23 10.17
N ILE A 180 -0.28 29.46 10.29
CA ILE A 180 0.36 29.72 11.59
C ILE A 180 -0.22 30.97 12.25
N ALA A 181 -0.39 32.06 11.51
CA ALA A 181 -0.96 33.30 12.04
C ALA A 181 -2.42 33.11 12.49
N ALA A 182 -3.23 32.39 11.71
CA ALA A 182 -4.61 32.07 12.06
C ALA A 182 -4.70 31.21 13.33
N LEU A 183 -3.86 30.18 13.42
CA LEU A 183 -3.80 29.28 14.57
C LEU A 183 -3.34 29.99 15.83
N ALA A 184 -2.23 30.73 15.77
CA ALA A 184 -1.68 31.47 16.90
C ALA A 184 -2.64 32.56 17.39
N GLY A 185 -3.32 33.27 16.47
CA GLY A 185 -4.30 34.29 16.81
C GLY A 185 -5.56 33.73 17.47
N ARG A 186 -6.04 32.57 17.02
CA ARG A 186 -7.25 31.94 17.57
C ARG A 186 -6.98 31.15 18.85
N PHE A 187 -5.81 30.52 18.96
CA PHE A 187 -5.45 29.63 20.06
C PHE A 187 -4.09 30.00 20.67
N PRO A 188 -3.99 31.16 21.35
CA PRO A 188 -2.72 31.66 21.90
C PRO A 188 -2.16 30.79 23.02
N HIS A 189 -2.93 29.85 23.57
CA HIS A 189 -2.44 28.87 24.56
C HIS A 189 -1.47 27.84 23.97
N TYR A 190 -1.44 27.65 22.65
CA TYR A 190 -0.38 26.88 21.99
C TYR A 190 0.87 27.74 21.78
N THR A 191 1.64 27.93 22.85
CA THR A 191 2.80 28.83 22.85
C THR A 191 3.80 28.51 21.74
N ARG A 192 3.95 27.24 21.34
CA ARG A 192 4.85 26.85 20.25
C ARG A 192 4.42 27.38 18.88
N ILE A 193 3.11 27.46 18.65
CA ILE A 193 2.56 28.00 17.41
C ILE A 193 2.76 29.53 17.40
N VAL A 194 2.58 30.18 18.56
CA VAL A 194 2.87 31.61 18.74
C VAL A 194 4.35 31.90 18.48
N ASP A 195 5.26 31.15 19.09
CA ASP A 195 6.70 31.29 18.85
C ASP A 195 7.04 31.05 17.36
N CYS A 196 6.32 30.16 16.67
CA CYS A 196 6.52 29.91 15.23
C CYS A 196 6.12 31.14 14.41
N GLN A 197 5.02 31.79 14.77
CA GLN A 197 4.59 33.05 14.18
C GLN A 197 5.61 34.17 14.41
N GLU A 198 6.17 34.26 15.61
CA GLU A 198 7.17 35.27 15.99
C GLU A 198 8.57 34.99 15.44
N GLY A 199 8.80 33.79 14.88
CA GLY A 199 10.10 33.38 14.37
C GLY A 199 11.13 33.08 15.47
N THR A 200 10.67 32.79 16.68
CA THR A 200 11.52 32.53 17.87
C THR A 200 11.73 31.03 18.13
N GLN A 201 11.01 30.15 17.42
CA GLN A 201 11.18 28.70 17.50
C GLN A 201 12.56 28.23 17.04
N THR A 202 13.06 27.15 17.65
CA THR A 202 14.20 26.41 17.11
C THR A 202 13.76 25.46 15.99
N PRO A 203 14.62 25.16 15.00
CA PRO A 203 14.29 24.21 13.92
C PRO A 203 13.95 22.79 14.41
N PHE A 204 14.33 22.44 15.65
CA PHE A 204 14.11 21.14 16.28
C PHE A 204 13.05 21.20 17.38
N ALA A 205 12.23 22.26 17.39
CA ALA A 205 11.14 22.36 18.35
C ALA A 205 10.19 21.15 18.23
N PRO A 206 9.71 20.61 19.36
CA PRO A 206 8.71 19.55 19.36
C PRO A 206 7.48 19.92 18.54
N ILE A 207 6.89 18.91 17.90
CA ILE A 207 5.64 19.04 17.15
C ILE A 207 4.48 19.23 18.15
N GLU A 208 3.64 20.22 17.90
CA GLU A 208 2.41 20.47 18.64
C GLU A 208 1.25 19.70 17.98
N LEU A 209 0.46 18.98 18.78
CA LEU A 209 -0.78 18.35 18.31
C LEU A 209 -1.96 19.19 18.82
N LEU A 210 -2.75 19.75 17.90
CA LEU A 210 -3.99 20.41 18.29
C LEU A 210 -4.92 19.39 18.96
N ASN A 211 -5.50 19.77 20.10
CA ASN A 211 -6.55 18.96 20.69
C ASN A 211 -7.77 18.90 19.77
N PHE A 212 -8.56 17.83 19.89
CA PHE A 212 -9.68 17.57 18.99
C PHE A 212 -10.72 18.70 18.98
N THR A 213 -10.97 19.36 20.11
CA THR A 213 -11.97 20.44 20.21
C THR A 213 -11.51 21.68 19.45
N ASP A 214 -10.27 22.12 19.67
CA ASP A 214 -9.69 23.27 18.96
C ASP A 214 -9.55 22.99 17.46
N TRP A 215 -9.17 21.75 17.10
CA TRP A 215 -9.11 21.35 15.70
C TRP A 215 -10.48 21.46 15.00
N LEU A 216 -11.53 20.90 15.61
CA LEU A 216 -12.88 20.97 15.05
C LEU A 216 -13.39 22.42 14.91
N ASP A 217 -13.07 23.27 15.88
CA ASP A 217 -13.40 24.70 15.83
C ASP A 217 -12.60 25.46 14.75
N PHE A 218 -11.40 25.01 14.41
CA PHE A 218 -10.55 25.63 13.40
C PHE A 218 -10.92 25.26 11.95
N ILE A 219 -11.56 24.10 11.73
CA ILE A 219 -11.87 23.58 10.37
C ILE A 219 -12.51 24.64 9.45
N PRO A 220 -13.54 25.40 9.85
CA PRO A 220 -14.14 26.40 8.96
C PRO A 220 -13.17 27.50 8.52
N GLN A 221 -12.25 27.91 9.41
CA GLN A 221 -11.23 28.90 9.09
C GLN A 221 -10.16 28.32 8.17
N LEU A 222 -9.73 27.07 8.42
CA LEU A 222 -8.86 26.33 7.51
C LEU A 222 -9.46 26.28 6.11
N GLU A 223 -10.73 25.89 5.97
CA GLU A 223 -11.39 25.81 4.66
C GLU A 223 -11.38 27.17 3.94
N SER A 224 -11.64 28.27 4.64
CA SER A 224 -11.56 29.63 4.07
C SER A 224 -10.15 29.94 3.54
N ILE A 225 -9.11 29.70 4.35
CA ILE A 225 -7.72 29.94 3.97
C ILE A 225 -7.32 29.08 2.76
N MET A 226 -7.74 27.81 2.76
CA MET A 226 -7.42 26.87 1.68
C MET A 226 -8.11 27.23 0.36
N VAL A 227 -9.32 27.78 0.40
CA VAL A 227 -10.03 28.25 -0.81
C VAL A 227 -9.34 29.47 -1.43
N GLU A 228 -8.85 30.39 -0.59
CA GLU A 228 -8.14 31.60 -1.03
C GLU A 228 -6.72 31.31 -1.52
N SER A 229 -6.12 30.20 -1.09
CA SER A 229 -4.76 29.81 -1.45
C SER A 229 -4.62 29.38 -2.91
N THR A 230 -3.67 29.98 -3.62
CA THR A 230 -3.28 29.59 -4.99
C THR A 230 -2.76 28.16 -5.06
N GLU A 231 -2.11 27.65 -4.01
CA GLU A 231 -1.58 26.27 -3.92
C GLU A 231 -2.68 25.21 -4.10
N CYS A 232 -3.92 25.55 -3.73
CA CYS A 232 -5.07 24.66 -3.83
C CYS A 232 -5.84 24.80 -5.15
N GLN A 233 -5.59 25.86 -5.93
CA GLN A 233 -6.33 26.18 -7.15
C GLN A 233 -5.73 25.55 -8.42
N TYR A 234 -4.41 25.33 -8.48
CA TYR A 234 -3.71 24.98 -9.73
C TYR A 234 -3.40 23.48 -9.95
N GLY A 235 -4.14 22.57 -9.33
CA GLY A 235 -3.99 21.13 -9.61
C GLY A 235 -2.61 20.55 -9.25
N GLY A 236 -1.90 21.18 -8.30
CA GLY A 236 -0.65 20.66 -7.75
C GLY A 236 -0.86 19.52 -6.75
N LYS A 237 0.23 18.94 -6.25
CA LYS A 237 0.21 17.85 -5.24
C LYS A 237 -0.63 18.21 -4.01
N LEU A 238 -0.51 19.44 -3.52
CA LEU A 238 -1.26 19.93 -2.37
C LEU A 238 -2.76 20.01 -2.66
N SER A 239 -3.15 20.53 -3.83
CA SER A 239 -4.55 20.58 -4.29
C SER A 239 -5.19 19.18 -4.35
N PHE A 240 -4.50 18.17 -4.89
CA PHE A 240 -5.02 16.80 -4.90
C PHE A 240 -5.22 16.24 -3.49
N SER A 241 -4.25 16.47 -2.61
CA SER A 241 -4.30 16.01 -1.22
C SER A 241 -5.42 16.71 -0.44
N TRP A 242 -5.57 18.01 -0.64
CA TRP A 242 -6.65 18.83 -0.07
C TRP A 242 -8.02 18.32 -0.49
N ASN A 243 -8.25 18.12 -1.79
CA ASN A 243 -9.53 17.62 -2.30
C ASN A 243 -9.88 16.23 -1.73
N ARG A 244 -8.87 15.41 -1.39
CA ARG A 244 -9.09 14.11 -0.77
C ARG A 244 -9.41 14.21 0.72
N ILE A 245 -8.72 15.07 1.44
CA ILE A 245 -8.82 15.16 2.90
C ILE A 245 -9.99 16.03 3.37
N LYS A 246 -10.41 17.01 2.55
CA LYS A 246 -11.52 17.92 2.85
C LYS A 246 -12.78 17.23 3.40
N PRO A 247 -13.32 16.16 2.77
CA PRO A 247 -14.50 15.47 3.30
C PRO A 247 -14.23 14.69 4.61
N LEU A 248 -12.97 14.54 5.02
CA LEU A 248 -12.54 13.76 6.18
C LEU A 248 -12.06 14.63 7.35
N LEU A 249 -12.03 15.97 7.25
CA LEU A 249 -11.38 16.87 8.23
C LEU A 249 -11.82 16.66 9.68
N CYS A 250 -13.10 16.35 9.92
CA CYS A 250 -13.60 16.06 11.26
C CYS A 250 -12.99 14.79 11.90
N SER A 251 -12.36 13.93 11.09
CA SER A 251 -11.71 12.67 11.48
C SER A 251 -10.19 12.72 11.33
N THR A 252 -9.61 13.92 11.18
CA THR A 252 -8.17 14.13 11.09
C THR A 252 -7.58 14.73 12.36
N LEU A 253 -6.26 14.62 12.46
CA LEU A 253 -5.41 15.28 13.43
C LEU A 253 -4.64 16.39 12.72
N CYS A 254 -4.34 17.47 13.43
CA CYS A 254 -3.50 18.56 12.96
C CYS A 254 -2.23 18.64 13.79
N PHE A 255 -1.09 18.43 13.13
CA PHE A 255 0.24 18.49 13.71
C PHE A 255 0.93 19.75 13.20
N VAL A 256 1.43 20.59 14.10
CA VAL A 256 2.11 21.84 13.78
C VAL A 256 3.55 21.74 14.24
N GLY A 257 4.47 21.74 13.29
CA GLY A 257 5.90 21.81 13.53
C GLY A 257 6.51 23.09 12.96
N PRO A 258 7.79 23.35 13.27
CA PRO A 258 8.47 24.58 12.82
C PRO A 258 8.62 24.69 11.29
N ASN A 259 8.62 23.55 10.59
CA ASN A 259 8.86 23.49 9.14
C ASN A 259 7.65 22.98 8.34
N SER A 260 6.62 22.47 9.00
CA SER A 260 5.44 21.91 8.33
C SER A 260 4.22 21.82 9.22
N ILE A 261 3.05 22.01 8.62
CA ILE A 261 1.75 21.64 9.19
C ILE A 261 1.28 20.38 8.47
N THR A 262 1.03 19.31 9.22
CA THR A 262 0.52 18.04 8.68
C THR A 262 -0.88 17.79 9.20
N ILE A 263 -1.84 17.67 8.29
CA ILE A 263 -3.22 17.28 8.59
C ILE A 263 -3.43 15.88 8.03
N ARG A 264 -3.79 14.90 8.88
CA ARG A 264 -3.95 13.51 8.46
C ARG A 264 -4.93 12.73 9.34
N PRO A 265 -5.58 11.68 8.84
CA PRO A 265 -6.33 10.75 9.67
C PRO A 265 -5.46 10.12 10.78
N GLY A 266 -6.06 9.85 11.94
CA GLY A 266 -5.41 9.07 12.99
C GLY A 266 -5.13 7.63 12.58
N CYS A 267 -6.06 7.02 11.84
CA CYS A 267 -5.92 5.74 11.15
C CYS A 267 -6.36 5.92 9.70
N TYR A 268 -5.61 5.36 8.74
CA TYR A 268 -5.93 5.51 7.32
C TYR A 268 -7.14 4.65 6.92
N PRO A 269 -8.25 5.24 6.45
CA PRO A 269 -9.46 4.49 6.10
C PRO A 269 -9.35 3.80 4.73
N LEU A 270 -8.26 3.09 4.42
CA LEU A 270 -8.12 2.45 3.10
C LEU A 270 -9.23 1.42 2.83
N ALA A 271 -9.83 0.81 3.84
CA ALA A 271 -11.00 -0.06 3.66
C ALA A 271 -12.24 0.68 3.12
N GLY A 272 -12.28 2.02 3.16
CA GLY A 272 -13.30 2.82 2.48
C GLY A 272 -13.08 2.96 0.98
N GLU A 273 -11.86 2.76 0.49
CA GLU A 273 -11.51 2.88 -0.92
C GLU A 273 -12.05 1.68 -1.70
N GLU A 274 -12.83 1.93 -2.75
CA GLU A 274 -13.48 0.87 -3.54
C GLU A 274 -12.48 -0.17 -4.05
N HIS A 275 -11.35 0.27 -4.59
CA HIS A 275 -10.30 -0.60 -5.11
C HIS A 275 -9.66 -1.50 -4.05
N ILE A 276 -9.71 -1.07 -2.78
CA ILE A 276 -9.31 -1.91 -1.65
C ILE A 276 -10.48 -2.72 -1.14
N ARG A 277 -11.72 -2.22 -1.08
CA ARG A 277 -12.90 -2.88 -0.48
C ARG A 277 -13.61 -3.90 -1.37
N SER A 278 -13.58 -3.72 -2.67
CA SER A 278 -14.27 -4.58 -3.65
C SER A 278 -13.62 -5.94 -3.90
N PRO A 279 -12.27 -6.12 -3.83
CA PRO A 279 -11.67 -7.43 -3.94
C PRO A 279 -12.33 -8.44 -2.99
N ARG A 280 -12.69 -9.59 -3.54
CA ARG A 280 -13.14 -10.76 -2.77
C ARG A 280 -12.06 -11.19 -1.80
N GLN A 281 -10.81 -11.18 -2.27
CA GLN A 281 -9.67 -11.59 -1.48
C GLN A 281 -8.53 -10.57 -1.56
N ARG A 282 -7.96 -10.23 -0.40
CA ARG A 282 -6.75 -9.43 -0.20
C ARG A 282 -5.68 -10.28 0.43
N ILE A 283 -4.54 -10.37 -0.22
CA ILE A 283 -3.40 -11.15 0.20
C ILE A 283 -2.27 -10.19 0.52
N LEU A 284 -2.02 -9.97 1.80
CA LEU A 284 -0.98 -9.08 2.29
C LEU A 284 0.31 -9.88 2.48
N MET A 285 1.35 -9.54 1.75
CA MET A 285 2.65 -10.22 1.84
C MET A 285 3.68 -9.30 2.46
N SER A 286 4.47 -9.80 3.42
CA SER A 286 5.62 -9.06 3.91
C SER A 286 6.67 -9.95 4.58
N ALA A 287 7.86 -9.39 4.79
CA ALA A 287 8.95 -10.08 5.50
C ALA A 287 8.78 -10.01 7.00
N THR A 288 8.15 -8.92 7.43
CA THR A 288 7.89 -8.57 8.81
C THR A 288 6.46 -8.06 8.84
N ILE A 289 5.51 -8.98 8.93
CA ILE A 289 4.08 -8.63 8.97
C ILE A 289 3.71 -8.06 10.33
N GLY A 290 4.46 -8.40 11.38
CA GLY A 290 4.05 -8.10 12.76
C GLY A 290 2.85 -8.94 13.14
N THR A 291 2.01 -8.44 14.05
CA THR A 291 0.73 -9.09 14.35
C THR A 291 -0.31 -8.76 13.28
N ALA A 292 -1.28 -9.65 13.06
CA ALA A 292 -2.40 -9.38 12.16
C ALA A 292 -3.16 -8.10 12.56
N ASP A 293 -3.29 -7.82 13.86
CA ASP A 293 -3.91 -6.62 14.38
C ASP A 293 -3.13 -5.35 14.04
N ASP A 294 -1.79 -5.39 14.11
CA ASP A 294 -0.97 -4.25 13.69
C ASP A 294 -1.09 -4.00 12.18
N LEU A 295 -1.04 -5.07 11.38
CA LEU A 295 -1.25 -4.95 9.94
C LEU A 295 -2.65 -4.40 9.61
N SER A 296 -3.66 -4.83 10.34
CA SER A 296 -5.04 -4.33 10.21
C SER A 296 -5.12 -2.85 10.53
N ARG A 297 -4.49 -2.41 11.62
CA ARG A 297 -4.41 -0.99 12.01
C ARG A 297 -3.68 -0.13 10.97
N ARG A 298 -2.56 -0.62 10.43
CA ARG A 298 -1.70 0.12 9.48
C ARG A 298 -2.31 0.23 8.09
N THR A 299 -2.97 -0.83 7.64
CA THR A 299 -3.60 -0.89 6.30
C THR A 299 -5.07 -0.51 6.31
N GLY A 300 -5.71 -0.42 7.48
CA GLY A 300 -7.15 -0.21 7.61
C GLY A 300 -8.01 -1.40 7.17
N ILE A 301 -7.41 -2.54 6.76
CA ILE A 301 -8.13 -3.75 6.33
C ILE A 301 -8.48 -4.58 7.57
N PRO A 302 -9.76 -4.86 7.86
CA PRO A 302 -10.17 -5.57 9.07
C PRO A 302 -9.96 -7.09 8.97
N GLU A 303 -9.97 -7.79 10.12
CA GLU A 303 -10.09 -9.27 10.21
C GLU A 303 -9.05 -10.04 9.39
N ILE A 304 -7.78 -9.62 9.46
CA ILE A 304 -6.69 -10.29 8.75
C ILE A 304 -6.36 -11.61 9.44
N ARG A 305 -6.39 -12.72 8.68
CA ARG A 305 -5.91 -14.02 9.17
C ARG A 305 -4.51 -14.32 8.65
N SER A 306 -3.56 -14.54 9.57
CA SER A 306 -2.21 -14.93 9.20
C SER A 306 -2.15 -16.40 8.80
N LEU A 307 -1.61 -16.68 7.62
CA LEU A 307 -1.27 -18.02 7.16
C LEU A 307 0.02 -18.45 7.88
N PRO A 308 -0.02 -19.50 8.71
CA PRO A 308 1.14 -19.94 9.45
C PRO A 308 2.11 -20.71 8.53
N ILE A 309 3.34 -20.23 8.39
CA ILE A 309 4.42 -21.03 7.79
C ILE A 309 5.15 -21.76 8.91
N ALA A 310 5.23 -23.09 8.78
CA ALA A 310 5.81 -23.94 9.81
C ALA A 310 7.25 -23.50 10.14
N PRO A 311 7.64 -23.49 11.43
CA PRO A 311 8.93 -22.95 11.87
C PRO A 311 10.14 -23.55 11.15
N GLN A 312 10.08 -24.84 10.76
CA GLN A 312 11.16 -25.49 10.02
C GLN A 312 11.49 -24.83 8.68
N TYR A 313 10.52 -24.13 8.07
CA TYR A 313 10.69 -23.46 6.78
C TYR A 313 11.11 -22.00 6.91
N ARG A 314 10.97 -21.37 8.09
CA ARG A 314 11.33 -19.95 8.31
C ARG A 314 12.83 -19.69 8.18
N HIS A 315 13.66 -20.69 8.42
CA HIS A 315 15.13 -20.58 8.38
C HIS A 315 15.75 -21.15 7.09
N ALA A 316 14.95 -21.83 6.27
CA ALA A 316 15.38 -22.44 5.02
C ALA A 316 15.14 -21.44 3.87
N VAL A 317 15.93 -20.36 3.82
CA VAL A 317 15.95 -19.45 2.66
C VAL A 317 17.02 -19.94 1.68
N PRO A 318 16.64 -20.45 0.51
CA PRO A 318 17.59 -20.71 -0.57
C PRO A 318 18.11 -19.37 -1.10
N GLY A 319 19.41 -19.16 -1.02
CA GLY A 319 20.07 -17.94 -1.48
C GLY A 319 21.59 -18.09 -1.43
N LYS A 320 22.29 -17.41 -2.33
CA LYS A 320 23.76 -17.34 -2.29
C LYS A 320 24.16 -16.46 -1.09
N ARG A 321 24.84 -17.05 -0.11
CA ARG A 321 25.39 -16.32 1.03
C ARG A 321 26.77 -15.79 0.64
N LEU A 322 26.93 -14.47 0.62
CA LEU A 322 28.25 -13.86 0.58
C LEU A 322 28.85 -13.94 1.99
N LEU A 323 29.85 -14.80 2.15
CA LEU A 323 30.64 -14.86 3.37
C LEU A 323 31.88 -13.98 3.15
N VAL A 324 31.91 -12.83 3.80
CA VAL A 324 33.10 -11.96 3.81
C VAL A 324 33.94 -12.36 5.01
N PHE A 325 35.11 -12.92 4.74
CA PHE A 325 36.12 -13.14 5.77
C PHE A 325 36.99 -11.89 5.84
N PRO A 326 37.22 -11.31 7.04
CA PRO A 326 38.25 -10.29 7.19
C PRO A 326 39.61 -10.93 6.90
N ASP A 327 40.44 -10.26 6.11
CA ASP A 327 41.81 -10.70 5.88
C ASP A 327 42.54 -10.80 7.23
N SER A 328 42.93 -12.02 7.59
CA SER A 328 43.88 -12.26 8.67
C SER A 328 45.30 -12.16 8.09
N GLU A 329 45.72 -10.95 7.72
CA GLU A 329 47.15 -10.66 7.56
C GLU A 329 47.65 -10.05 8.88
N ALA A 330 48.40 -10.88 9.61
CA ALA A 330 49.34 -10.48 10.64
C ALA A 330 50.75 -10.48 10.04
#